data_AF-A0A8T3QXF3-F1
#
_entry.id   AF-A0A8T3QXF3-F1
#
_cell.length_a   1.000
_cell.length_b   1.000
_cell.length_c   1.000
_cell.angle_alpha   90.00
_cell.angle_beta   90.00
_cell.angle_gamma   90.00
#
_symmetry.space_group_name_H-M   'P 1'
#
loop_
_entity.id
_entity.type
_entity.pdbx_description
1 polymer ?
#
loop_
_entity_poly.entity_id
_entity_poly.type
_entity_poly.pdbx_seq_one_letter_code
_entity_poly.pdbx_strand_id
1 'polypeptide(L)'
;MISDTVRRFEFQAVGSETAAVWQAGYFNDLDRLFHRTLDRHEDDVLRRLRAGEEPPIPAMAGRRVLELARAAIRSFETGTRIPTVIADDRPKPRSSSKLDRERGTQNGSPVQEESR
;
A
#
# COMPACT_ATOMS: atom_id res chain seq x y z
N MET A 1 -24.90 30.41 17.74
CA MET A 1 -24.86 29.07 17.13
C MET A 1 -24.38 29.24 15.70
N ILE A 2 -23.21 28.70 15.35
CA ILE A 2 -22.66 28.79 13.99
C ILE A 2 -22.96 27.46 13.31
N SER A 3 -23.71 27.50 12.22
CA SER A 3 -24.04 26.33 11.39
C SER A 3 -23.24 26.45 10.09
N ASP A 4 -22.39 25.47 9.81
CA ASP A 4 -21.62 25.38 8.56
C ASP A 4 -22.49 24.76 7.46
N THR A 5 -23.04 25.62 6.61
CA THR A 5 -23.93 25.25 5.50
C THR A 5 -23.19 24.78 4.24
N VAL A 6 -21.86 24.79 4.21
CA VAL A 6 -21.10 24.55 2.96
C VAL A 6 -21.04 23.06 2.59
N ARG A 7 -21.40 22.14 3.50
CA ARG A 7 -21.30 20.68 3.29
C ARG A 7 -22.64 19.93 3.27
N ARG A 8 -23.76 20.62 3.27
CA ARG A 8 -25.11 20.03 3.32
C ARG A 8 -25.98 20.60 2.20
N PHE A 9 -26.50 19.73 1.35
CA PHE A 9 -27.53 20.03 0.37
C PHE A 9 -28.85 19.43 0.85
N GLU A 10 -29.90 20.23 0.86
CA GLU A 10 -31.23 19.80 1.28
C GLU A 10 -32.22 20.13 0.17
N PHE A 11 -32.99 19.13 -0.24
CA PHE A 11 -34.01 19.26 -1.27
C PHE A 11 -35.35 18.78 -0.75
N GLN A 12 -36.36 19.63 -0.84
CA GLN A 12 -37.74 19.30 -0.52
C GLN A 12 -38.62 19.66 -1.71
N ALA A 13 -39.30 18.67 -2.27
CA ALA A 13 -40.26 18.88 -3.34
C ALA A 13 -41.54 19.52 -2.80
N VAL A 14 -42.16 20.40 -3.58
CA VAL A 14 -43.43 21.05 -3.22
C VAL A 14 -44.53 19.99 -3.05
N GLY A 15 -45.17 19.97 -1.88
CA GLY A 15 -46.18 18.97 -1.52
C GLY A 15 -45.65 17.71 -0.85
N SER A 16 -44.33 17.61 -0.62
CA SER A 16 -43.72 16.52 0.16
C SER A 16 -43.49 16.94 1.61
N GLU A 17 -43.94 16.13 2.56
CA GLU A 17 -43.58 16.28 3.99
C GLU A 17 -42.16 15.79 4.29
N THR A 18 -41.53 15.08 3.34
CA THR A 18 -40.18 14.52 3.50
C THR A 18 -39.16 15.34 2.72
N ALA A 19 -38.05 15.69 3.37
CA ALA A 19 -36.89 16.34 2.76
C ALA A 19 -35.74 15.33 2.57
N ALA A 20 -35.07 15.40 1.43
CA ALA A 20 -33.85 14.65 1.16
C ALA A 20 -32.64 15.49 1.56
N VAL A 21 -31.85 14.98 2.49
CA VAL A 21 -30.62 15.65 2.95
C VAL A 21 -29.43 14.87 2.44
N TRP A 22 -28.61 15.52 1.62
CA TRP A 22 -27.29 15.04 1.25
C TRP A 22 -26.24 15.81 2.05
N GLN A 23 -25.39 15.09 2.78
CA GLN A 23 -24.31 15.67 3.55
C GLN A 23 -23.01 14.98 3.16
N ALA A 24 -21.99 15.77 2.85
CA ALA A 24 -20.66 15.24 2.60
C ALA A 24 -20.13 14.58 3.89
N GLY A 25 -20.20 13.25 3.96
CA GLY A 25 -19.60 12.46 5.04
C GLY A 25 -18.08 12.57 4.97
N TYR A 26 -17.46 12.93 6.09
CA TYR A 26 -16.01 13.03 6.22
C TYR A 26 -15.37 11.64 6.37
N PHE A 27 -15.40 10.80 5.34
CA PHE A 27 -14.89 9.40 5.34
C PHE A 27 -15.78 8.41 6.08
N ASN A 28 -16.54 7.60 5.35
CA ASN A 28 -17.30 6.48 5.90
C ASN A 28 -17.01 5.17 5.12
N ASP A 29 -15.74 4.92 4.85
CA ASP A 29 -15.26 3.60 4.40
C ASP A 29 -14.69 2.87 5.62
N LEU A 30 -15.35 1.78 6.02
CA LEU A 30 -14.94 0.93 7.15
C LEU A 30 -13.49 0.42 7.01
N ASP A 31 -12.97 0.35 5.78
CA ASP A 31 -11.59 -0.03 5.44
C ASP A 31 -10.54 1.06 5.71
N ARG A 32 -10.96 2.26 6.14
CA ARG A 32 -10.06 3.37 6.51
C ARG A 32 -10.02 3.69 8.00
N LEU A 33 -10.71 2.88 8.83
CA LEU A 33 -10.57 2.96 10.28
C LEU A 33 -9.14 2.54 10.65
N PHE A 34 -8.34 3.52 11.08
CA PHE A 34 -6.90 3.37 11.40
C PHE A 34 -6.60 2.14 12.27
N HIS A 35 -7.45 1.86 13.25
CA HIS A 35 -7.29 0.71 14.14
C HIS A 35 -7.30 -0.63 13.37
N ARG A 36 -8.20 -0.80 12.40
CA ARG A 36 -8.29 -2.05 11.63
C ARG A 36 -7.14 -2.24 10.64
N THR A 37 -6.65 -1.15 10.05
CA THR A 37 -5.52 -1.21 9.13
C THR A 37 -4.20 -1.41 9.87
N LEU A 38 -4.09 -0.86 11.09
CA LEU A 38 -2.94 -1.08 11.97
C LEU A 38 -2.88 -2.54 12.45
N ASP A 39 -3.98 -3.08 12.99
CA ASP A 39 -4.03 -4.46 13.49
C ASP A 39 -3.54 -5.46 12.41
N ARG A 40 -4.07 -5.32 11.19
CA ARG A 40 -3.65 -6.16 10.04
C ARG A 40 -2.17 -6.01 9.72
N HIS A 41 -1.65 -4.78 9.77
CA HIS A 41 -0.25 -4.51 9.48
C HIS A 41 0.67 -5.12 10.54
N GLU A 42 0.32 -4.99 11.81
CA GLU A 42 1.07 -5.55 12.94
C GLU A 42 1.14 -7.08 12.86
N ASP A 43 0.01 -7.74 12.57
CA ASP A 43 -0.05 -9.18 12.36
C ASP A 43 0.91 -9.64 11.25
N ASP A 44 0.93 -8.93 10.12
CA ASP A 44 1.82 -9.22 9.00
C ASP A 44 3.29 -8.98 9.32
N VAL A 45 3.61 -7.90 10.04
CA VAL A 45 4.97 -7.61 10.50
C VAL A 45 5.47 -8.71 11.43
N LEU A 46 4.68 -9.10 12.44
CA LEU A 46 5.06 -10.13 13.41
C LEU A 46 5.22 -11.49 12.75
N ARG A 47 4.34 -11.85 11.81
CA ARG A 47 4.44 -13.09 11.03
C ARG A 47 5.76 -13.16 10.26
N ARG A 48 6.10 -12.10 9.51
CA ARG A 48 7.34 -12.05 8.72
C ARG A 48 8.59 -12.01 9.60
N LEU A 49 8.54 -11.28 10.71
CA LEU A 49 9.64 -11.23 11.67
C LEU A 49 9.96 -12.62 12.23
N ARG A 50 8.93 -13.38 12.63
CA ARG A 50 9.10 -14.78 13.10
C ARG A 50 9.66 -15.70 12.01
N ALA A 51 9.33 -15.45 10.74
CA ALA A 51 9.84 -16.21 9.60
C ALA A 51 11.23 -15.76 9.12
N GLY A 52 11.80 -14.69 9.69
CA GLY A 52 13.06 -14.09 9.21
C GLY A 52 12.93 -13.44 7.82
N GLU A 53 11.73 -13.09 7.40
CA GLU A 53 11.43 -12.45 6.13
C GLU A 53 11.51 -10.92 6.23
N GLU A 54 11.64 -10.25 5.08
CA GLU A 54 11.63 -8.80 4.99
C GLU A 54 10.25 -8.23 5.38
N PRO A 55 10.16 -7.13 6.16
CA PRO A 55 8.87 -6.59 6.59
C PRO A 55 7.95 -6.25 5.41
N PRO A 56 6.61 -6.26 5.61
CA PRO A 56 5.65 -5.93 4.57
C PRO A 56 5.87 -4.52 4.00
N ILE A 57 6.31 -3.57 4.84
CA ILE A 57 6.74 -2.24 4.43
C ILE A 57 8.14 -2.00 5.01
N PRO A 58 9.17 -1.77 4.18
CA PRO A 58 10.52 -1.53 4.66
C PRO A 58 10.66 -0.13 5.29
N ALA A 59 11.57 0.01 6.27
CA ALA A 59 11.83 1.28 6.94
C ALA A 59 12.27 2.41 5.97
N MET A 60 12.89 2.04 4.84
CA MET A 60 13.30 2.98 3.80
C MET A 60 12.11 3.73 3.19
N ALA A 61 10.95 3.08 3.06
CA ALA A 61 9.73 3.74 2.59
C ALA A 61 9.31 4.86 3.57
N GLY A 62 9.37 4.60 4.88
CA GLY A 62 9.08 5.59 5.91
C GLY A 62 10.07 6.75 5.92
N ARG A 63 11.37 6.45 5.78
CA ARG A 63 12.43 7.47 5.65
C ARG A 63 12.18 8.39 4.46
N ARG A 64 11.81 7.83 3.31
CA ARG A 64 11.51 8.60 2.09
C ARG A 64 10.34 9.56 2.30
N VAL A 65 9.26 9.10 2.95
CA VAL A 65 8.11 9.95 3.27
C VAL A 65 8.52 11.12 4.18
N LEU A 66 9.35 10.85 5.19
CA LEU A 66 9.85 11.89 6.10
C LEU A 66 10.72 12.92 5.36
N GLU A 67 11.61 12.49 4.47
CA GLU A 67 12.44 13.37 3.65
C GLU A 67 11.57 14.26 2.74
N LEU A 68 10.53 13.68 2.13
CA LEU A 68 9.57 14.42 1.30
C LEU A 68 8.77 15.44 2.12
N ALA A 69 8.23 15.04 3.28
CA ALA A 69 7.49 15.93 4.17
C ALA A 69 8.34 17.12 4.59
N ARG A 70 9.60 16.88 4.96
CA ARG A 70 10.54 17.93 5.32
C ARG A 70 10.87 18.86 4.14
N ALA A 71 11.02 18.32 2.94
CA ALA A 71 11.24 19.13 1.75
C ALA A 71 10.02 20.00 1.41
N ALA A 72 8.80 19.48 1.59
CA ALA A 72 7.56 20.25 1.40
C ALA A 72 7.46 21.42 2.38
N ILE A 73 7.74 21.19 3.66
CA ILE A 73 7.78 22.24 4.70
C ILE A 73 8.78 23.34 4.30
N ARG A 74 10.01 22.98 3.94
CA ARG A 74 11.02 23.96 3.52
C ARG A 74 10.62 24.72 2.25
N SER A 75 9.96 24.04 1.31
CA SER A 75 9.50 24.68 0.07
C SER A 75 8.46 25.75 0.37
N PHE A 76 7.54 25.45 1.28
CA PHE A 76 6.56 26.41 1.76
C PHE A 76 7.21 27.60 2.49
N GLU A 77 8.13 27.34 3.41
CA GLU A 77 8.80 28.39 4.21
C GLU A 77 9.67 29.33 3.36
N THR A 78 10.32 28.80 2.32
CA THR A 78 11.25 29.59 1.49
C THR A 78 10.60 30.16 0.23
N GLY A 79 9.39 29.71 -0.13
CA GLY A 79 8.75 30.03 -1.41
C GLY A 79 9.51 29.50 -2.64
N THR A 80 10.46 28.58 -2.45
CA THR A 80 11.28 28.04 -3.54
C THR A 80 11.05 26.54 -3.72
N ARG A 81 11.27 26.04 -4.93
CA ARG A 81 11.18 24.61 -5.22
C ARG A 81 12.39 23.90 -4.64
N ILE A 82 12.15 22.94 -3.73
CA ILE A 82 13.20 22.09 -3.16
C ILE A 82 13.29 20.79 -3.96
N PRO A 83 14.47 20.41 -4.48
CA PRO A 83 14.65 19.12 -5.14
C PRO A 83 14.52 17.98 -4.13
N THR A 84 13.80 16.92 -4.50
CA THR A 84 13.68 15.68 -3.72
C THR A 84 14.33 14.55 -4.48
N VAL A 85 15.06 13.68 -3.78
CA VAL A 85 15.67 12.50 -4.38
C VAL A 85 14.57 11.44 -4.50
N ILE A 86 14.23 11.03 -5.72
CA ILE A 86 13.41 9.84 -5.94
C ILE A 86 14.36 8.64 -5.82
N ALA A 87 14.50 8.09 -4.62
CA ALA A 87 15.14 6.79 -4.46
C ALA A 87 14.27 5.71 -5.12
N ASP A 88 14.86 4.90 -6.01
CA ASP A 88 14.22 3.74 -6.65
C ASP A 88 14.04 2.64 -5.59
N ASP A 89 12.89 2.65 -4.92
CA ASP A 89 12.49 1.71 -3.85
C ASP A 89 11.79 0.46 -4.41
N ARG A 90 11.94 0.17 -5.72
CA ARG A 90 11.40 -1.09 -6.26
C ARG A 90 12.05 -2.26 -5.51
N PRO A 91 11.26 -3.19 -4.95
CA PRO A 91 11.83 -4.37 -4.31
C PRO A 91 12.71 -5.09 -5.33
N LYS A 92 13.99 -5.27 -5.00
CA LYS A 92 14.93 -5.99 -5.85
C LYS A 92 14.33 -7.38 -6.08
N PRO A 93 14.14 -7.84 -7.34
CA PRO A 93 13.57 -9.15 -7.57
C PRO A 93 14.42 -10.17 -6.80
N ARG A 94 13.78 -11.01 -5.99
CA ARG A 94 14.47 -12.06 -5.22
C ARG A 94 15.38 -12.79 -6.20
N SER A 95 16.69 -12.71 -5.96
CA SER A 95 17.64 -13.60 -6.61
C SER A 95 17.08 -15.01 -6.43
N SER A 96 16.85 -15.70 -7.54
CA SER A 96 16.56 -17.13 -7.58
C SER A 96 17.77 -17.85 -7.00
N SER A 97 17.83 -17.90 -5.67
CA SER A 97 18.92 -18.51 -4.93
C SER A 97 18.80 -20.02 -5.08
N LYS A 98 19.59 -20.57 -6.00
CA LYS A 98 20.17 -21.92 -5.99
C LYS A 98 19.24 -23.15 -5.87
N LEU A 99 17.92 -23.02 -5.78
CA LEU A 99 17.03 -24.19 -5.65
C LEU A 99 16.54 -24.78 -6.99
N ASP A 100 16.81 -24.14 -8.13
CA ASP A 100 16.45 -24.67 -9.46
C ASP A 100 17.60 -25.40 -10.17
N ARG A 101 18.74 -25.61 -9.51
CA ARG A 101 19.88 -26.34 -10.10
C ARG A 101 19.79 -27.86 -9.95
N GLU A 102 18.81 -28.39 -9.22
CA GLU A 102 18.70 -29.84 -8.95
C GLU A 102 17.49 -30.54 -9.60
N ARG A 103 16.64 -29.84 -10.36
CA ARG A 103 15.50 -30.46 -11.09
C ARG A 103 15.75 -30.70 -12.58
N GLY A 104 17.01 -30.73 -12.99
CA GLY A 104 17.41 -30.78 -14.41
C GLY A 104 18.21 -32.01 -14.83
N THR A 105 18.07 -33.17 -14.19
CA THR A 105 18.74 -34.41 -14.67
C THR A 105 18.02 -35.68 -14.20
N GLN A 106 16.76 -35.90 -14.58
CA GLN A 106 16.19 -37.25 -14.69
C GLN A 106 15.14 -37.25 -15.80
N ASN A 107 15.56 -37.51 -17.04
CA ASN A 107 14.74 -38.15 -18.07
C ASN A 107 15.64 -38.48 -19.27
N GLY A 108 15.95 -39.77 -19.42
CA GLY A 108 16.74 -40.29 -20.53
C GLY A 108 17.27 -41.69 -20.26
N SER A 109 16.39 -42.66 -19.99
CA SER A 109 16.74 -44.07 -20.17
C SER A 109 16.76 -44.36 -21.67
N PRO A 110 17.84 -44.93 -22.23
CA PRO A 110 17.87 -45.33 -23.64
C PRO A 110 17.12 -46.65 -23.81
N VAL A 111 16.25 -46.69 -24.81
CA VAL A 111 15.64 -47.90 -25.37
C VAL A 111 16.78 -48.76 -25.91
N GLN A 112 16.96 -49.96 -25.36
CA GLN A 112 17.83 -50.97 -25.95
C GLN A 112 17.08 -51.66 -27.09
N GLU A 113 17.58 -51.44 -28.30
CA GLU A 113 17.24 -52.15 -29.52
C GLU A 113 18.16 -53.39 -29.59
N GLU A 114 17.60 -54.59 -29.40
CA GLU A 114 18.33 -55.84 -29.61
C GLU A 114 17.61 -56.66 -30.68
N SER A 115 18.20 -56.69 -31.87
CA SER A 115 17.87 -57.61 -32.95
C SER A 115 18.71 -58.88 -32.82
N ARG A 116 18.05 -60.03 -32.67
CA ARG A 116 18.43 -61.29 -33.34
C ARG A 116 17.31 -62.31 -33.32
#